data_AF-A0A2V2XUJ7-F1
#
_entry.id   AF-A0A2V2XUJ7-F1
#
_cell.length_a   1.000
_cell.length_b   1.000
_cell.length_c   1.000
_cell.angle_alpha   90.00
_cell.angle_beta   90.00
_cell.angle_gamma   90.00
#
_symmetry.space_group_name_H-M   'P 1'
#
loop_
_entity.id
_entity.type
_entity.pdbx_description
1 polymer ?
#
loop_
_entity_poly.entity_id
_entity_poly.type
_entity_poly.pdbx_seq_one_letter_code
_entity_poly.pdbx_strand_id
1 'polypeptide(L)'
;MAKTKLPTMKRRMKRIAVLLIPFIVATIVLSLSFVPADDDVAPGPNNLRHPRASAADDAALAYIPRRVVDTWSRREYLVLLGIPSTDDEARRTRRNLQRSKCWRFPGVATRANDFTGAMLVLYVLGRHPSHGYDYSAALLEEAAQWNDVVALPMNEGRVTTNKTVGQYGSWGDEANVGIGRKTYMWFDLAPRLFPTARCITKGDSPGSAGRLNVVPGSSTLCKRGS
;
A
#
# COMPACT_ATOMS: atom_id res chain seq x y z
N MET A 1 51.32 35.54 32.86
CA MET A 1 49.84 35.58 32.72
C MET A 1 49.53 35.19 31.27
N ALA A 2 48.61 34.29 30.89
CA ALA A 2 47.37 33.83 31.49
C ALA A 2 47.19 32.32 31.29
N LYS A 3 46.44 31.71 32.22
CA LYS A 3 46.17 30.27 32.31
C LYS A 3 44.70 30.01 31.92
N THR A 4 44.49 28.92 31.16
CA THR A 4 43.32 28.01 31.21
C THR A 4 41.98 28.43 30.56
N LYS A 5 41.72 28.02 29.30
CA LYS A 5 40.36 27.93 28.69
C LYS A 5 39.87 26.49 28.38
N LEU A 6 40.67 25.47 28.66
CA LEU A 6 40.35 24.08 28.30
C LEU A 6 39.32 23.35 29.21
N PRO A 7 39.22 23.59 30.54
CA PRO A 7 38.32 22.79 31.40
C PRO A 7 36.85 23.20 31.30
N THR A 8 36.56 24.42 30.86
CA THR A 8 35.19 24.96 30.73
C THR A 8 34.44 24.39 29.51
N MET A 9 35.15 24.05 28.43
CA MET A 9 34.52 23.52 27.20
C MET A 9 34.04 22.07 27.37
N LYS A 10 34.85 21.20 28.01
CA LYS A 10 34.46 19.83 28.36
C LYS A 10 33.25 19.78 29.30
N ARG A 11 33.15 20.71 30.24
CA ARG A 11 32.00 20.80 31.18
C ARG A 11 30.72 21.25 30.49
N ARG A 12 30.81 22.14 29.50
CA ARG A 12 29.66 22.56 28.66
C ARG A 12 29.18 21.43 27.74
N MET A 13 30.09 20.72 27.06
CA MET A 13 29.71 19.58 26.20
C MET A 13 29.05 18.44 26.98
N LYS A 14 29.54 18.12 28.19
CA LYS A 14 28.87 17.12 29.05
C LYS A 14 27.46 17.55 29.47
N ARG A 15 27.25 18.83 29.79
CA ARG A 15 25.92 19.36 30.11
C ARG A 15 24.96 19.32 28.92
N ILE A 16 25.45 19.62 27.72
CA ILE A 16 24.66 19.55 26.49
C ILE A 16 24.28 18.10 26.17
N ALA A 17 25.20 17.15 26.29
CA ALA A 17 24.91 15.73 26.10
C ALA A 17 23.90 15.19 27.14
N VAL A 18 24.05 15.56 28.41
CA VAL A 18 23.13 15.17 29.50
C VAL A 18 21.72 15.75 29.32
N LEU A 19 21.55 16.87 28.60
CA LEU A 19 20.23 17.45 28.31
C LEU A 19 19.63 16.93 26.99
N LEU A 20 20.47 16.63 25.99
CA LEU A 20 20.00 16.12 24.69
C LEU A 20 19.49 14.68 24.76
N ILE A 21 20.16 13.81 25.53
CA ILE A 21 19.75 12.41 25.65
C ILE A 21 18.33 12.28 26.24
N PRO A 22 17.96 12.90 27.38
CA PRO A 22 16.60 12.81 27.89
C PRO A 22 15.60 13.52 26.98
N PHE A 23 15.99 14.56 26.24
CA PHE A 23 15.12 15.21 25.25
C PHE A 23 14.80 14.29 24.06
N ILE A 24 15.79 13.54 23.57
CA ILE A 24 15.62 12.54 22.51
C ILE A 24 14.76 11.37 23.02
N VAL A 25 15.00 10.89 24.25
CA VAL A 25 14.18 9.83 24.86
C VAL A 25 12.74 10.31 25.06
N ALA A 26 12.54 11.54 25.56
CA ALA A 26 11.21 12.12 25.74
C ALA A 26 10.46 12.30 24.41
N THR A 27 11.15 12.73 23.36
CA THR A 27 10.55 12.85 22.02
C THR A 27 10.20 11.49 21.41
N ILE A 28 11.03 10.46 21.60
CA ILE A 28 10.71 9.08 21.18
C ILE A 28 9.50 8.53 21.96
N VAL A 29 9.48 8.69 23.29
CA VAL A 29 8.37 8.25 24.15
C VAL A 29 7.09 8.98 23.77
N LEU A 30 7.14 10.30 23.59
CA LEU A 30 5.96 11.10 23.18
C LEU A 30 5.47 10.69 21.79
N SER A 31 6.37 10.41 20.84
CA SER A 31 6.01 9.94 19.49
C SER A 31 5.38 8.54 19.51
N LEU A 32 5.83 7.66 20.43
CA LEU A 32 5.21 6.34 20.65
C LEU A 32 3.89 6.43 21.43
N SER A 33 3.71 7.49 22.23
CA SER A 33 2.48 7.76 23.00
C SER A 33 1.33 8.31 22.14
N PHE A 34 1.63 8.80 20.93
CA PHE A 34 0.64 9.26 19.95
C PHE A 34 0.11 8.15 19.03
N VAL A 35 0.16 6.89 19.46
CA VAL A 35 -0.72 5.84 18.94
C VAL A 35 -2.00 5.89 19.78
N PRO A 36 -3.15 6.34 19.23
CA PRO A 36 -4.40 6.22 19.97
C PRO A 36 -4.72 4.73 20.10
N ALA A 37 -4.55 4.21 21.31
CA ALA A 37 -5.11 2.94 21.73
C ALA A 37 -6.59 3.20 22.06
N ASP A 38 -7.45 3.08 21.06
CA ASP A 38 -8.86 2.74 21.29
C ASP A 38 -9.00 1.25 21.00
N ASP A 39 -8.70 0.42 22.01
CA ASP A 39 -9.04 -1.00 22.01
C ASP A 39 -9.70 -1.33 23.37
N ASP A 40 -10.99 -0.99 23.50
CA ASP A 40 -11.89 -1.63 24.45
C ASP A 40 -12.86 -2.52 23.67
N VAL A 41 -12.70 -3.84 23.84
CA VAL A 41 -13.71 -4.92 23.88
C VAL A 41 -12.97 -6.22 23.56
N ALA A 42 -12.69 -7.01 24.60
CA ALA A 42 -12.25 -8.39 24.45
C ALA A 42 -13.45 -9.32 24.22
N PRO A 43 -13.40 -10.24 23.26
CA PRO A 43 -14.16 -11.48 23.32
C PRO A 43 -13.25 -12.69 23.53
N GLY A 44 -13.73 -13.62 24.35
CA GLY A 44 -13.01 -14.77 24.90
C GLY A 44 -12.56 -15.84 23.89
N PRO A 45 -11.89 -16.89 24.40
CA PRO A 45 -11.13 -17.81 23.58
C PRO A 45 -12.06 -18.88 23.04
N ASN A 46 -12.33 -18.87 21.73
CA ASN A 46 -12.69 -20.06 20.95
C ASN A 46 -12.61 -19.73 19.45
N ASN A 47 -11.57 -20.23 18.78
CA ASN A 47 -11.37 -20.35 17.32
C ASN A 47 -11.75 -19.12 16.47
N LEU A 48 -10.83 -18.16 16.34
CA LEU A 48 -11.00 -16.95 15.53
C LEU A 48 -9.98 -16.90 14.39
N ARG A 49 -10.45 -17.06 13.13
CA ARG A 49 -9.93 -16.15 12.09
C ARG A 49 -10.20 -14.75 12.64
N HIS A 50 -9.17 -13.92 12.82
CA HIS A 50 -9.30 -12.62 13.46
C HIS A 50 -10.48 -11.82 12.88
N PRO A 51 -11.52 -11.47 13.67
CA PRO A 51 -12.67 -10.68 13.20
C PRO A 51 -12.24 -9.38 12.52
N ARG A 52 -11.15 -8.78 13.00
CA ARG A 52 -10.50 -7.59 12.45
C ARG A 52 -9.99 -7.79 11.02
N ALA A 53 -9.49 -8.98 10.69
CA ALA A 53 -9.03 -9.32 9.35
C ALA A 53 -10.21 -9.51 8.37
N SER A 54 -11.33 -10.06 8.84
CA SER A 54 -12.57 -10.14 8.04
C SER A 54 -13.14 -8.75 7.74
N ALA A 55 -13.23 -7.88 8.75
CA ALA A 55 -13.73 -6.52 8.56
C ALA A 55 -12.81 -5.69 7.63
N ALA A 56 -11.49 -5.88 7.71
CA ALA A 56 -10.55 -5.23 6.81
C ALA A 56 -10.70 -5.72 5.36
N ASP A 57 -10.97 -7.00 5.16
CA ASP A 57 -11.22 -7.58 3.83
C ASP A 57 -12.52 -7.04 3.23
N ASP A 58 -13.59 -7.05 4.03
CA ASP A 58 -14.89 -6.51 3.62
C ASP A 58 -14.78 -5.03 3.26
N ALA A 59 -14.01 -4.25 4.03
CA ALA A 59 -13.73 -2.85 3.72
C ALA A 59 -12.91 -2.70 2.42
N ALA A 60 -11.90 -3.55 2.22
CA ALA A 60 -11.06 -3.53 1.01
C ALA A 60 -11.84 -3.85 -0.27
N LEU A 61 -12.91 -4.64 -0.14
CA LEU A 61 -13.76 -5.11 -1.22
C LEU A 61 -15.11 -4.37 -1.31
N ALA A 62 -15.35 -3.36 -0.47
CA ALA A 62 -16.65 -2.71 -0.34
C ALA A 62 -17.21 -2.14 -1.65
N TYR A 63 -16.34 -1.78 -2.59
CA TYR A 63 -16.71 -1.20 -3.89
C TYR A 63 -16.66 -2.19 -5.05
N ILE A 64 -16.47 -3.48 -4.76
CA ILE A 64 -16.50 -4.55 -5.77
C ILE A 64 -17.76 -5.38 -5.56
N PRO A 65 -18.59 -5.61 -6.59
CA PRO A 65 -19.77 -6.46 -6.45
C PRO A 65 -19.41 -7.87 -5.99
N ARG A 66 -20.15 -8.42 -5.00
CA ARG A 66 -19.91 -9.77 -4.46
C ARG A 66 -19.78 -10.85 -5.54
N ARG A 67 -20.63 -10.81 -6.58
CA ARG A 67 -20.56 -11.74 -7.73
C ARG A 67 -19.21 -11.75 -8.45
N VAL A 68 -18.52 -10.60 -8.48
CA VAL A 68 -17.19 -10.48 -9.09
C VAL A 68 -16.15 -11.12 -8.17
N VAL A 69 -16.20 -10.85 -6.87
CA VAL A 69 -15.35 -11.49 -5.86
C VAL A 69 -15.54 -13.02 -5.87
N ASP A 70 -16.79 -13.49 -5.99
CA ASP A 70 -17.08 -14.92 -6.11
C ASP A 70 -16.48 -15.52 -7.38
N THR A 71 -16.58 -14.80 -8.51
CA THR A 71 -15.97 -15.21 -9.78
C THR A 71 -14.45 -15.32 -9.66
N TRP A 72 -13.82 -14.37 -8.99
CA TRP A 72 -12.39 -14.37 -8.71
C TRP A 72 -11.97 -15.56 -7.86
N SER A 73 -12.66 -15.80 -6.74
CA SER A 73 -12.31 -16.83 -5.77
C SER A 73 -12.38 -18.27 -6.32
N ARG A 74 -13.24 -18.51 -7.31
CA ARG A 74 -13.42 -19.83 -7.95
C ARG A 74 -12.41 -20.11 -9.07
N ARG A 75 -11.64 -19.11 -9.50
CA ARG A 75 -10.69 -19.26 -10.61
C ARG A 75 -9.30 -19.60 -10.10
N GLU A 76 -8.58 -20.39 -10.89
CA GLU A 76 -7.18 -20.71 -10.65
C GLU A 76 -6.28 -19.78 -11.48
N TYR A 77 -6.05 -18.57 -10.98
CA TYR A 77 -5.12 -17.65 -11.64
C TYR A 77 -3.67 -18.16 -11.51
N LEU A 78 -2.93 -18.17 -12.62
CA LEU A 78 -1.49 -18.43 -12.60
C LEU A 78 -0.75 -17.26 -11.92
N VAL A 79 -1.16 -16.03 -12.23
CA VAL A 79 -0.56 -14.82 -11.68
C VAL A 79 -1.64 -13.86 -11.21
N LEU A 80 -1.54 -13.41 -9.97
CA LEU A 80 -2.31 -12.31 -9.42
C LEU A 80 -1.39 -11.11 -9.21
N LEU A 81 -1.56 -10.07 -10.01
CA LEU A 81 -0.73 -8.88 -10.03
C LEU A 81 -1.43 -7.72 -9.31
N GLY A 82 -0.94 -7.35 -8.13
CA GLY A 82 -1.37 -6.14 -7.43
C GLY A 82 -0.52 -4.93 -7.83
N ILE A 83 -1.16 -3.84 -8.20
CA ILE A 83 -0.48 -2.60 -8.60
C ILE A 83 -0.84 -1.48 -7.62
N PRO A 84 0.05 -1.19 -6.64
CA PRO A 84 -0.04 0.00 -5.82
C PRO A 84 -0.23 1.28 -6.65
N SER A 85 -1.28 2.03 -6.34
CA SER A 85 -1.60 3.31 -7.00
C SER A 85 -2.13 4.31 -5.97
N THR A 86 -2.29 5.57 -6.36
CA THR A 86 -2.86 6.63 -5.51
C THR A 86 -4.11 7.22 -6.16
N ASP A 87 -4.98 7.78 -5.33
CA ASP A 87 -6.22 8.43 -5.77
C ASP A 87 -5.98 9.87 -6.20
N ASP A 88 -5.28 10.01 -7.33
CA ASP A 88 -5.07 11.28 -8.01
C ASP A 88 -5.27 11.10 -9.52
N GLU A 89 -5.55 12.20 -10.21
CA GLU A 89 -5.89 12.21 -11.63
C GLU A 89 -4.75 11.66 -12.52
N ALA A 90 -3.50 12.00 -12.19
CA ALA A 90 -2.35 11.54 -12.96
C ALA A 90 -2.18 10.02 -12.87
N ARG A 91 -2.40 9.43 -11.69
CA ARG A 91 -2.40 7.97 -11.52
C ARG A 91 -3.61 7.29 -12.12
N ARG A 92 -4.81 7.89 -12.00
CA ARG A 92 -6.01 7.38 -12.69
C ARG A 92 -5.80 7.29 -14.19
N THR A 93 -5.23 8.33 -14.79
CA THR A 93 -4.86 8.36 -16.21
C THR A 93 -3.92 7.21 -16.58
N ARG A 94 -2.93 6.91 -15.73
CA ARG A 94 -2.03 5.76 -15.96
C ARG A 94 -2.73 4.43 -15.86
N ARG A 95 -3.63 4.23 -14.89
CA ARG A 95 -4.42 3.00 -14.79
C ARG A 95 -5.26 2.78 -16.06
N ASN A 96 -5.88 3.85 -16.58
CA ASN A 96 -6.62 3.80 -17.85
C ASN A 96 -5.73 3.47 -19.06
N LEU A 97 -4.52 4.02 -19.12
CA LEU A 97 -3.54 3.66 -20.14
C LEU A 97 -3.11 2.19 -20.03
N GLN A 98 -2.88 1.69 -18.81
CA GLN A 98 -2.53 0.29 -18.59
C GLN A 98 -3.67 -0.64 -19.04
N ARG A 99 -4.93 -0.33 -18.69
CA ARG A 99 -6.11 -1.10 -19.16
C ARG A 99 -6.23 -1.11 -20.67
N SER A 100 -6.06 0.05 -21.31
CA SER A 100 -6.25 0.19 -22.77
C SER A 100 -5.06 -0.31 -23.61
N LYS A 101 -3.84 -0.37 -23.04
CA LYS A 101 -2.62 -0.73 -23.77
C LYS A 101 -1.93 -1.99 -23.21
N CYS A 102 -1.57 -2.00 -21.93
CA CYS A 102 -0.76 -3.07 -21.33
C CYS A 102 -1.54 -4.37 -21.10
N TRP A 103 -2.84 -4.28 -20.81
CA TRP A 103 -3.67 -5.42 -20.40
C TRP A 103 -4.55 -6.02 -21.49
N ARG A 104 -4.19 -5.78 -22.77
CA ARG A 104 -4.96 -6.26 -23.93
C ARG A 104 -4.58 -7.67 -24.38
N PHE A 105 -3.59 -8.30 -23.76
CA PHE A 105 -3.19 -9.66 -24.10
C PHE A 105 -4.30 -10.67 -23.70
N PRO A 106 -4.58 -11.70 -24.51
CA PRO A 106 -5.71 -12.63 -24.28
C PRO A 106 -5.69 -13.34 -22.92
N GLY A 107 -4.52 -13.52 -22.32
CA GLY A 107 -4.37 -14.19 -21.02
C GLY A 107 -4.74 -13.33 -19.80
N VAL A 108 -5.09 -12.05 -19.98
CA VAL A 108 -5.43 -11.15 -18.87
C VAL A 108 -6.92 -11.19 -18.56
N ALA A 109 -7.25 -11.53 -17.32
CA ALA A 109 -8.60 -11.49 -16.77
C ALA A 109 -9.00 -10.04 -16.50
N THR A 110 -10.06 -9.59 -17.16
CA THR A 110 -10.58 -8.22 -17.07
C THR A 110 -12.10 -8.23 -16.97
N ARG A 111 -12.72 -7.11 -16.61
CA ARG A 111 -14.19 -6.99 -16.65
C ARG A 111 -14.78 -7.33 -18.02
N ALA A 112 -14.08 -6.99 -19.11
CA ALA A 112 -14.58 -7.17 -20.48
C ALA A 112 -14.69 -8.65 -20.92
N ASN A 113 -14.00 -9.55 -20.22
CA ASN A 113 -14.06 -10.99 -20.47
C ASN A 113 -14.54 -11.76 -19.23
N ASP A 114 -15.34 -11.13 -18.35
CA ASP A 114 -15.86 -11.75 -17.13
C ASP A 114 -14.75 -12.37 -16.25
N PHE A 115 -13.60 -11.69 -16.23
CA PHE A 115 -12.39 -12.09 -15.55
C PHE A 115 -11.89 -13.49 -15.95
N THR A 116 -12.13 -13.89 -17.21
CA THR A 116 -11.54 -15.08 -17.83
C THR A 116 -10.10 -14.78 -18.26
N GLY A 117 -9.14 -15.51 -17.69
CA GLY A 117 -7.74 -15.35 -18.01
C GLY A 117 -6.84 -16.02 -16.98
N ALA A 118 -5.58 -16.24 -17.34
CA ALA A 118 -4.58 -16.81 -16.46
C ALA A 118 -3.96 -15.77 -15.52
N MET A 119 -4.01 -14.49 -15.87
CA MET A 119 -3.47 -13.39 -15.06
C MET A 119 -4.57 -12.41 -14.65
N LEU A 120 -4.79 -12.19 -13.36
CA LEU A 120 -5.67 -11.12 -12.87
C LEU A 120 -4.82 -9.93 -12.41
N VAL A 121 -5.24 -8.72 -12.80
CA VAL A 121 -4.58 -7.47 -12.40
C VAL A 121 -5.54 -6.65 -11.54
N LEU A 122 -5.10 -6.27 -10.35
CA LEU A 122 -5.87 -5.44 -9.42
C LEU A 122 -5.08 -4.18 -9.04
N TYR A 123 -5.73 -3.04 -9.03
CA TYR A 123 -5.16 -1.79 -8.54
C TYR A 123 -5.45 -1.64 -7.05
N VAL A 124 -4.40 -1.42 -6.27
CA VAL A 124 -4.49 -1.34 -4.81
C VAL A 124 -4.31 0.11 -4.39
N LEU A 125 -5.31 0.68 -3.72
CA LEU A 125 -5.35 2.09 -3.33
C LEU A 125 -5.63 2.26 -1.84
N GLY A 126 -5.02 3.26 -1.22
CA GLY A 126 -5.40 3.79 0.08
C GLY A 126 -6.13 5.14 -0.07
N ARG A 127 -6.52 5.70 1.07
CA ARG A 127 -7.19 6.99 1.20
C ARG A 127 -6.18 8.12 1.02
N HIS A 128 -6.39 8.99 0.05
CA HIS A 128 -5.40 10.00 -0.32
C HIS A 128 -5.54 11.29 0.51
N PRO A 129 -4.45 11.93 0.98
CA PRO A 129 -4.52 13.13 1.82
C PRO A 129 -5.20 14.35 1.15
N SER A 130 -5.16 14.45 -0.19
CA SER A 130 -5.83 15.55 -0.90
C SER A 130 -7.35 15.55 -0.76
N HIS A 131 -7.93 14.40 -0.38
CA HIS A 131 -9.37 14.20 -0.23
C HIS A 131 -9.74 14.03 1.24
N GLY A 132 -8.95 14.57 2.18
CA GLY A 132 -9.21 14.45 3.61
C GLY A 132 -9.07 13.02 4.17
N TYR A 133 -8.39 12.13 3.44
CA TYR A 133 -8.39 10.70 3.69
C TYR A 133 -9.74 10.01 3.49
N ASP A 134 -10.58 10.54 2.61
CA ASP A 134 -11.68 9.81 2.00
C ASP A 134 -11.30 9.32 0.59
N TYR A 135 -12.13 8.44 0.01
CA TYR A 135 -12.02 8.08 -1.40
C TYR A 135 -12.76 9.11 -2.25
N SER A 136 -12.12 9.62 -3.31
CA SER A 136 -12.76 10.60 -4.19
C SER A 136 -13.91 9.96 -4.97
N ALA A 137 -14.92 10.77 -5.31
CA ALA A 137 -16.05 10.33 -6.14
C ALA A 137 -15.58 9.65 -7.43
N ALA A 138 -14.54 10.20 -8.07
CA ALA A 138 -14.02 9.65 -9.30
C ALA A 138 -13.22 8.34 -9.13
N LEU A 139 -12.70 8.03 -7.93
CA LEU A 139 -12.21 6.68 -7.62
C LEU A 139 -13.37 5.69 -7.46
N LEU A 140 -14.46 6.11 -6.81
CA LEU A 140 -15.64 5.25 -6.63
C LEU A 140 -16.29 4.92 -7.98
N GLU A 141 -16.38 5.90 -8.88
CA GLU A 141 -16.80 5.68 -10.27
C GLU A 141 -15.88 4.73 -11.01
N GLU A 142 -14.56 4.90 -10.89
CA GLU A 142 -13.58 3.99 -11.49
C GLU A 142 -13.74 2.56 -10.96
N ALA A 143 -13.90 2.39 -9.64
CA ALA A 143 -14.10 1.10 -9.00
C ALA A 143 -15.36 0.40 -9.53
N ALA A 144 -16.48 1.13 -9.61
CA ALA A 144 -17.73 0.61 -10.17
C ALA A 144 -17.64 0.31 -11.68
N GLN A 145 -16.83 1.06 -12.42
CA GLN A 145 -16.64 0.89 -13.86
C GLN A 145 -15.73 -0.30 -14.19
N TRP A 146 -14.71 -0.57 -13.40
CA TRP A 146 -13.71 -1.59 -13.77
C TRP A 146 -13.77 -2.84 -12.90
N ASN A 147 -14.34 -2.75 -11.71
CA ASN A 147 -14.37 -3.80 -10.70
C ASN A 147 -12.97 -4.37 -10.38
N ASP A 148 -11.89 -3.65 -10.69
CA ASP A 148 -10.50 -4.09 -10.52
C ASP A 148 -9.73 -3.24 -9.48
N VAL A 149 -10.47 -2.49 -8.66
CA VAL A 149 -9.93 -1.57 -7.65
C VAL A 149 -10.17 -2.15 -6.25
N VAL A 150 -9.08 -2.45 -5.54
CA VAL A 150 -9.07 -2.82 -4.12
C VAL A 150 -8.78 -1.57 -3.29
N ALA A 151 -9.76 -1.15 -2.49
CA ALA A 151 -9.72 0.09 -1.72
C ALA A 151 -9.34 -0.21 -0.26
N LEU A 152 -8.05 -0.36 0.02
CA LEU A 152 -7.57 -0.74 1.35
C LEU A 152 -7.96 0.29 2.41
N PRO A 153 -8.41 -0.14 3.60
CA PRO A 153 -8.74 0.74 4.72
C PRO A 153 -7.46 1.28 5.39
N MET A 154 -6.67 2.05 4.65
CA MET A 154 -5.45 2.70 5.11
C MET A 154 -5.31 4.09 4.49
N ASN A 155 -4.58 4.95 5.17
CA ASN A 155 -4.22 6.28 4.67
C ASN A 155 -2.93 6.20 3.84
N GLU A 156 -2.92 6.90 2.71
CA GLU A 156 -1.70 7.16 1.94
C GLU A 156 -0.76 8.07 2.70
N GLY A 157 0.53 7.91 2.44
CA GLY A 157 1.51 8.87 2.94
C GLY A 157 1.54 10.14 2.10
N ARG A 158 1.74 11.29 2.74
CA ARG A 158 1.90 12.58 2.06
C ARG A 158 3.17 12.61 1.23
N VAL A 159 3.04 13.11 0.01
CA VAL A 159 4.17 13.44 -0.85
C VAL A 159 4.73 14.79 -0.40
N THR A 160 6.01 14.83 -0.04
CA THR A 160 6.67 16.05 0.46
C THR A 160 7.73 16.58 -0.50
N THR A 161 7.88 15.95 -1.67
CA THR A 161 8.86 16.32 -2.70
C THR A 161 8.16 16.84 -3.95
N ASN A 162 8.82 17.71 -4.71
CA ASN A 162 8.32 18.20 -6.01
C ASN A 162 8.49 17.19 -7.16
N LYS A 163 8.64 15.91 -6.81
CA LYS A 163 8.78 14.84 -7.79
C LYS A 163 7.51 14.74 -8.61
N THR A 164 7.66 14.66 -9.93
CA THR A 164 6.53 14.40 -10.82
C THR A 164 6.48 12.94 -11.26
N VAL A 165 5.30 12.52 -11.70
CA VAL A 165 5.06 11.13 -12.02
C VAL A 165 5.93 10.71 -13.21
N GLY A 166 6.76 9.67 -13.05
CA GLY A 166 7.68 9.19 -14.09
C GLY A 166 9.12 9.68 -13.96
N GLN A 167 9.43 10.59 -13.03
CA GLN A 167 10.80 10.97 -12.69
C GLN A 167 11.45 9.97 -11.72
N TYR A 168 12.78 9.96 -11.68
CA TYR A 168 13.55 9.22 -10.66
C TYR A 168 13.60 10.02 -9.33
N GLY A 169 13.86 9.37 -8.19
CA GLY A 169 13.95 10.02 -6.86
C GLY A 169 12.93 9.54 -5.80
N SER A 170 13.01 10.08 -4.59
CA SER A 170 12.07 9.78 -3.50
C SER A 170 10.79 10.62 -3.61
N TRP A 171 9.67 10.08 -3.14
CA TRP A 171 8.40 10.82 -2.99
C TRP A 171 8.26 11.48 -1.60
N GLY A 172 9.25 11.27 -0.72
CA GLY A 172 9.19 11.61 0.70
C GLY A 172 9.02 10.37 1.58
N ASP A 173 9.45 10.44 2.83
CA ASP A 173 9.48 9.28 3.73
C ASP A 173 8.08 8.74 4.03
N GLU A 174 7.11 9.62 4.28
CA GLU A 174 5.72 9.22 4.54
C GLU A 174 5.11 8.48 3.33
N ALA A 175 5.29 9.01 2.12
CA ALA A 175 4.84 8.35 0.89
C ALA A 175 5.51 6.99 0.69
N ASN A 176 6.82 6.86 0.99
CA ASN A 176 7.52 5.58 0.90
C ASN A 176 7.00 4.56 1.92
N VAL A 177 6.76 4.99 3.17
CA VAL A 177 6.12 4.15 4.20
C VAL A 177 4.70 3.75 3.77
N GLY A 178 3.93 4.66 3.18
CA GLY A 178 2.61 4.39 2.62
C GLY A 178 2.63 3.30 1.55
N ILE A 179 3.58 3.34 0.62
CA ILE A 179 3.77 2.29 -0.39
C ILE A 179 4.18 0.96 0.27
N GLY A 180 5.06 0.98 1.26
CA GLY A 180 5.46 -0.21 2.02
C GLY A 180 4.27 -0.87 2.72
N ARG A 181 3.48 -0.08 3.47
CA ARG A 181 2.28 -0.55 4.17
C ARG A 181 1.24 -1.12 3.20
N LYS A 182 1.01 -0.43 2.08
CA LYS A 182 0.08 -0.89 1.03
C LYS A 182 0.52 -2.21 0.42
N THR A 183 1.82 -2.36 0.16
CA THR A 183 2.41 -3.60 -0.36
C THR A 183 2.24 -4.74 0.65
N TYR A 184 2.52 -4.49 1.93
CA TYR A 184 2.27 -5.47 2.99
C TYR A 184 0.80 -5.91 3.05
N MET A 185 -0.13 -4.95 3.09
CA MET A 185 -1.56 -5.24 3.15
C MET A 185 -2.06 -5.99 1.91
N TRP A 186 -1.49 -5.72 0.73
CA TRP A 186 -1.75 -6.52 -0.46
C TRP A 186 -1.32 -7.98 -0.29
N PHE A 187 -0.11 -8.24 0.22
CA PHE A 187 0.37 -9.60 0.45
C PHE A 187 -0.31 -10.31 1.64
N ASP A 188 -0.93 -9.57 2.55
CA ASP A 188 -1.76 -10.13 3.62
C ASP A 188 -3.17 -10.49 3.12
N LEU A 189 -3.78 -9.64 2.28
CA LEU A 189 -5.13 -9.82 1.74
C LEU A 189 -5.18 -10.86 0.62
N ALA A 190 -4.29 -10.76 -0.36
CA ALA A 190 -4.36 -11.54 -1.60
C ALA A 190 -4.36 -13.07 -1.39
N PRO A 191 -3.54 -13.66 -0.48
CA PRO A 191 -3.60 -15.10 -0.24
C PRO A 191 -4.94 -15.57 0.35
N ARG A 192 -5.64 -14.70 1.09
CA ARG A 192 -6.95 -15.00 1.69
C ARG A 192 -8.08 -14.94 0.66
N LEU A 193 -8.00 -13.99 -0.27
CA LEU A 193 -8.97 -13.84 -1.35
C LEU A 193 -8.76 -14.83 -2.51
N PHE A 194 -7.52 -15.21 -2.77
CA PHE A 194 -7.12 -16.05 -3.90
C PHE A 194 -6.36 -17.29 -3.43
N PRO A 195 -7.00 -18.17 -2.65
CA PRO A 195 -6.34 -19.34 -2.09
C PRO A 195 -5.86 -20.32 -3.16
N THR A 196 -6.36 -20.23 -4.40
CA THR A 196 -6.00 -21.08 -5.54
C THR A 196 -4.95 -20.47 -6.46
N ALA A 197 -4.60 -19.19 -6.30
CA ALA A 197 -3.61 -18.55 -7.16
C ALA A 197 -2.20 -19.18 -6.97
N ARG A 198 -1.47 -19.36 -8.08
CA ARG A 198 -0.12 -19.94 -8.04
C ARG A 198 0.94 -18.94 -7.61
N CYS A 199 0.86 -17.71 -8.12
CA CYS A 199 1.77 -16.63 -7.80
C CYS A 199 1.00 -15.34 -7.53
N ILE A 200 1.39 -14.65 -6.46
CA ILE A 200 0.91 -13.31 -6.09
C ILE A 200 2.10 -12.37 -6.24
N THR A 201 1.94 -11.28 -6.98
CA THR A 201 3.03 -10.37 -7.31
C THR A 201 2.62 -8.93 -7.06
N LYS A 202 3.62 -8.07 -6.84
CA LYS A 202 3.47 -6.62 -6.84
C LYS A 202 4.08 -6.05 -8.11
N GLY A 203 3.28 -5.34 -8.89
CA GLY A 203 3.71 -4.54 -10.04
C GLY A 203 3.91 -3.09 -9.69
N ASP A 204 4.49 -2.33 -10.61
CA ASP A 204 4.55 -0.88 -10.54
C ASP A 204 3.71 -0.26 -11.65
N SER A 205 3.12 0.91 -11.37
CA SER A 205 2.56 1.74 -12.42
C SER A 205 3.71 2.16 -13.35
N PRO A 206 3.60 1.95 -14.68
CA PRO A 206 4.69 2.19 -15.61
C PRO A 206 5.21 3.62 -15.48
N GLY A 207 6.52 3.78 -15.69
CA GLY A 207 7.15 5.08 -15.89
C GLY A 207 6.69 5.73 -17.19
N SER A 208 7.18 6.95 -17.47
CA SER A 208 6.88 7.71 -18.70
C SER A 208 7.15 6.95 -20.01
N ALA A 209 7.92 5.86 -19.99
CA ALA A 209 8.29 5.07 -21.15
C ALA A 209 7.33 3.91 -21.52
N GLY A 210 6.18 3.76 -20.84
CA GLY A 210 5.17 2.74 -21.22
C GLY A 210 5.61 1.28 -21.08
N ARG A 211 6.79 1.00 -20.50
CA ARG A 211 7.22 -0.35 -20.17
C ARG A 211 6.74 -0.73 -18.78
N LEU A 212 6.21 -1.95 -18.66
CA LEU A 212 6.13 -2.64 -17.37
C LEU A 212 7.57 -2.85 -16.92
N ASN A 213 8.05 -1.99 -16.04
CA ASN A 213 9.29 -2.29 -15.36
C ASN A 213 8.93 -3.33 -14.29
N VAL A 214 9.24 -4.60 -14.57
CA VAL A 214 9.53 -5.54 -13.49
C VAL A 214 10.89 -5.12 -12.94
N VAL A 215 10.90 -4.05 -12.14
CA VAL A 215 12.11 -3.52 -11.50
C VAL A 215 12.58 -4.56 -10.47
N PRO A 216 13.91 -4.70 -10.20
CA PRO A 216 14.39 -5.38 -9.00
C PRO A 216 13.75 -4.71 -7.77
N GLY A 217 12.79 -5.40 -7.14
CA GLY A 217 11.89 -4.82 -6.14
C GLY A 217 10.43 -5.25 -6.31
N SER A 218 10.08 -5.90 -7.42
CA SER A 218 8.84 -6.69 -7.50
C SER A 218 8.91 -7.82 -6.46
N SER A 219 8.07 -7.72 -5.44
CA SER A 219 7.88 -8.79 -4.47
C SER A 219 6.95 -9.83 -5.09
N THR A 220 7.31 -11.11 -4.98
CA THR A 220 6.53 -12.22 -5.53
C THR A 220 6.48 -13.34 -4.52
N LEU A 221 5.26 -13.84 -4.27
CA LEU A 221 4.99 -15.02 -3.47
C LEU A 221 4.42 -16.10 -4.39
N CYS A 222 5.19 -17.15 -4.68
CA CYS A 222 4.75 -18.28 -5.49
C CYS A 222 4.70 -19.56 -4.66
N LYS A 223 3.66 -20.37 -4.89
CA LYS A 223 3.59 -21.73 -4.35
C LYS A 223 4.49 -22.64 -5.20
N ARG A 224 5.32 -23.47 -4.56
CA ARG A 224 6.00 -24.54 -5.29
C ARG A 224 4.96 -25.57 -5.71
N GLY A 225 4.98 -25.96 -6.99
CA GLY A 225 4.17 -27.08 -7.46
C GLY A 225 4.56 -28.34 -6.70
N SER A 226 3.55 -29.08 -6.24
CA SER A 226 3.69 -30.47 -5.80
C SER A 226 4.06 -31.36 -6.97
#